data_AF-G9NQI2-F1
#
_entry.id   AF-G9NQI2-F1
#
_cell.length_a   1.000
_cell.length_b   1.000
_cell.length_c   1.000
_cell.angle_alpha   90.00
_cell.angle_beta   90.00
_cell.angle_gamma   90.00
#
_symmetry.space_group_name_H-M   'P 1'
#
loop_
_entity.id
_entity.type
_entity.pdbx_description
1 polymer ?
#
loop_
_entity_poly.entity_id
_entity_poly.type
_entity_poly.pdbx_seq_one_letter_code
_entity_poly.pdbx_strand_id
1 'polypeptide(L)'
;MLFFALLAPLLQLAIAAPAADVAASNINDVLGKRGDGSGVHLVNCDGFSGEGTILPKSSHVVFCQNDGNCNFQPSGDNICTMGQNFWFQWEGQAQACTFSSGARFSWFVNGDAQSQPNFQHVGDGGNQFRAYAGFKDDKHTMFSLGNGQCHSIYYFV
;
A
#
# COMPACT_ATOMS: atom_id res chain seq x y z
N MET A 1 -2.34 -61.45 43.38
CA MET A 1 -0.94 -61.77 43.73
C MET A 1 -0.19 -61.77 42.40
N LEU A 2 0.77 -60.91 42.08
CA LEU A 2 1.82 -60.27 42.86
C LEU A 2 2.20 -58.91 42.21
N PHE A 3 2.48 -57.92 43.06
CA PHE A 3 3.10 -56.61 42.78
C PHE A 3 4.63 -56.74 42.72
N PHE A 4 5.34 -55.88 41.96
CA PHE A 4 6.71 -55.32 42.18
C PHE A 4 7.08 -54.51 40.91
N ALA A 5 7.02 -53.18 40.82
CA ALA A 5 7.76 -52.07 41.46
C ALA A 5 9.22 -51.89 40.99
N LEU A 6 9.57 -50.62 40.67
CA LEU A 6 10.90 -49.99 40.52
C LEU A 6 11.64 -50.21 39.16
N LEU A 7 12.30 -49.25 38.50
CA LEU A 7 12.98 -48.02 38.92
C LEU A 7 12.91 -46.89 37.85
N ALA A 8 12.76 -45.65 38.31
CA ALA A 8 13.41 -44.46 37.71
C ALA A 8 14.78 -44.29 38.42
N PRO A 9 15.86 -43.77 37.77
CA PRO A 9 15.98 -42.33 37.49
C PRO A 9 16.86 -41.97 36.26
N LEU A 10 16.80 -40.71 35.80
CA LEU A 10 17.99 -39.87 35.57
C LEU A 10 17.59 -38.44 35.16
N LEU A 11 18.07 -37.50 35.97
CA LEU A 11 18.14 -36.05 35.72
C LEU A 11 18.78 -35.75 34.37
N GLN A 12 18.29 -34.69 33.70
CA GLN A 12 19.17 -33.61 33.25
C GLN A 12 18.37 -32.31 33.04
N LEU A 13 18.73 -31.30 33.83
CA LEU A 13 18.46 -29.88 33.57
C LEU A 13 19.43 -29.37 32.49
N ALA A 14 18.91 -28.68 31.48
CA ALA A 14 19.62 -27.63 30.72
C ALA A 14 18.54 -26.77 30.04
N ILE A 15 18.17 -25.62 30.59
CA ILE A 15 18.69 -24.29 30.21
C ILE A 15 18.67 -24.07 28.70
N ALA A 16 17.60 -23.45 28.20
CA ALA A 16 17.61 -22.09 27.65
C ALA A 16 16.25 -21.87 26.97
N ALA A 17 15.45 -20.94 27.49
CA ALA A 17 14.44 -20.32 26.64
C ALA A 17 15.19 -19.70 25.44
N PRO A 18 14.72 -19.86 24.19
CA PRO A 18 15.27 -19.05 23.13
C PRO A 18 15.04 -17.60 23.54
N ALA A 19 16.12 -16.87 23.80
CA ALA A 19 16.07 -15.44 23.68
C ALA A 19 15.54 -15.19 22.28
N ALA A 20 14.31 -14.68 22.20
CA ALA A 20 13.85 -14.05 20.98
C ALA A 20 14.79 -12.87 20.79
N ASP A 21 15.89 -13.10 20.09
CA ASP A 21 16.56 -12.08 19.33
C ASP A 21 15.45 -11.45 18.51
N VAL A 22 15.03 -10.26 18.94
CA VAL A 22 14.26 -9.36 18.10
C VAL A 22 15.24 -8.98 17.00
N ALA A 23 15.31 -9.83 15.98
CA ALA A 23 16.00 -9.52 14.75
C ALA A 23 15.46 -8.17 14.31
N ALA A 24 16.34 -7.18 14.28
CA ALA A 24 16.04 -5.89 13.69
C ALA A 24 15.42 -6.18 12.32
N SER A 25 14.17 -5.78 12.16
CA SER A 25 13.37 -6.09 10.99
C SER A 25 14.20 -5.76 9.76
N ASN A 26 14.64 -6.78 9.03
CA ASN A 26 15.32 -6.59 7.77
C ASN A 26 14.36 -5.76 6.92
N ILE A 27 14.82 -4.68 6.29
CA ILE A 27 13.92 -3.83 5.47
C ILE A 27 13.21 -4.71 4.41
N ASN A 28 13.85 -5.80 4.00
CA ASN A 28 13.29 -6.83 3.12
C ASN A 28 12.21 -7.72 3.79
N ASP A 29 12.26 -7.94 5.11
CA ASP A 29 11.21 -8.64 5.88
C ASP A 29 9.98 -7.75 6.14
N VAL A 30 10.14 -6.42 6.13
CA VAL A 30 9.01 -5.48 6.17
C VAL A 30 8.29 -5.45 4.82
N LEU A 31 9.03 -5.56 3.71
CA LEU A 31 8.50 -5.62 2.35
C LEU A 31 7.85 -6.98 2.03
N GLY A 32 8.38 -8.09 2.58
CA GLY A 32 7.83 -9.44 2.38
C GLY A 32 6.50 -9.73 3.10
N LYS A 33 6.07 -8.87 4.05
CA LYS A 33 4.80 -9.06 4.79
C LYS A 33 3.56 -8.53 4.07
N ARG A 34 3.70 -7.85 2.93
CA ARG A 34 2.60 -7.28 2.15
C ARG A 34 2.64 -7.94 0.77
N GLY A 35 1.58 -8.65 0.39
CA GLY A 35 1.60 -9.69 -0.65
C GLY A 35 2.24 -9.27 -1.99
N ASP A 36 2.81 -10.26 -2.69
CA ASP A 36 3.49 -10.24 -4.02
C ASP A 36 4.42 -9.06 -4.39
N GLY A 37 4.59 -8.07 -3.51
CA GLY A 37 5.29 -6.82 -3.76
C GLY A 37 4.47 -5.76 -4.49
N SER A 38 3.24 -6.03 -4.95
CA SER A 38 2.43 -5.05 -5.68
C SER A 38 1.70 -4.06 -4.77
N GLY A 39 1.48 -2.86 -5.29
CA GLY A 39 0.77 -1.79 -4.62
C GLY A 39 -0.11 -0.99 -5.57
N VAL A 40 -1.11 -0.31 -5.01
CA VAL A 40 -1.96 0.65 -5.75
C VAL A 40 -1.91 1.99 -5.04
N HIS A 41 -1.62 3.06 -5.77
CA HIS A 41 -1.57 4.42 -5.26
C HIS A 41 -2.71 5.27 -5.80
N LEU A 42 -3.32 6.07 -4.93
CA LEU A 42 -4.24 7.14 -5.29
C LEU A 42 -3.46 8.45 -5.35
N VAL A 43 -3.36 9.01 -6.53
CA VAL A 43 -2.39 10.06 -6.87
C VAL A 43 -3.10 11.32 -7.33
N ASN A 44 -2.68 12.47 -6.81
CA ASN A 44 -3.11 13.77 -7.31
C ASN A 44 -1.96 14.46 -8.04
N CYS A 45 -2.20 14.85 -9.29
CA CYS A 45 -1.26 15.66 -10.05
C CYS A 45 -1.65 17.13 -9.98
N ASP A 46 -0.66 17.95 -9.68
CA ASP A 46 -0.76 19.40 -9.73
C ASP A 46 -0.94 19.87 -11.16
N GLY A 47 -1.79 20.87 -11.32
CA GLY A 47 -1.81 21.63 -12.55
C GLY A 47 -0.57 22.52 -12.62
N PHE A 48 -0.04 22.72 -13.83
CA PHE A 48 1.02 23.69 -14.08
C PHE A 48 0.44 24.90 -14.80
N SER A 49 0.62 26.08 -14.22
CA SER A 49 0.34 27.37 -14.87
C SER A 49 1.63 28.19 -14.96
N GLY A 50 2.29 28.13 -16.12
CA GLY A 50 3.45 28.95 -16.50
C GLY A 50 3.39 29.32 -17.99
N GLU A 51 4.32 30.14 -18.47
CA GLU A 51 4.37 30.55 -19.88
C GLU A 51 4.67 29.32 -20.77
N GLY A 52 3.68 28.91 -21.58
CA GLY A 52 3.66 27.63 -22.30
C GLY A 52 2.35 26.87 -22.06
N THR A 53 2.38 25.54 -22.01
CA THR A 53 1.18 24.69 -21.91
C THR A 53 0.61 24.66 -20.49
N ILE A 54 -0.67 25.01 -20.34
CA ILE A 54 -1.43 24.81 -19.09
C ILE A 54 -1.68 23.31 -18.94
N LEU A 55 -1.08 22.68 -17.93
CA LEU A 55 -1.46 21.32 -17.52
C LEU A 55 -2.53 21.44 -16.44
N PRO A 56 -3.74 20.90 -16.65
CA PRO A 56 -4.78 20.97 -15.66
C PRO A 56 -4.53 19.95 -14.53
N LYS A 57 -5.09 20.20 -13.35
CA LYS A 57 -5.06 19.23 -12.23
C LYS A 57 -5.69 17.92 -12.65
N SER A 58 -5.20 16.80 -12.13
CA SER A 58 -5.78 15.49 -12.38
C SER A 58 -5.60 14.55 -11.19
N SER A 59 -6.37 13.46 -11.19
CA SER A 59 -6.28 12.40 -10.19
C SER A 59 -6.28 11.05 -10.85
N HIS A 60 -5.39 10.17 -10.40
CA HIS A 60 -5.13 8.87 -11.01
C HIS A 60 -5.03 7.77 -9.95
N VAL A 61 -5.44 6.56 -10.34
CA VAL A 61 -5.11 5.32 -9.65
C VAL A 61 -3.95 4.69 -10.41
N VAL A 62 -2.87 4.38 -9.70
CA VAL A 62 -1.64 3.84 -10.26
C VAL A 62 -1.39 2.47 -9.69
N PHE A 63 -1.26 1.46 -10.54
CA PHE A 63 -0.84 0.13 -10.14
C PHE A 63 0.68 -0.01 -10.31
N CYS A 64 1.33 -0.56 -9.31
CA CYS A 64 2.73 -0.90 -9.34
C CYS A 64 2.93 -2.38 -9.03
N GLN A 65 3.59 -3.07 -9.95
CA GLN A 65 3.98 -4.47 -9.75
C GLN A 65 4.96 -4.63 -8.57
N ASN A 66 5.75 -3.59 -8.31
CA ASN A 66 6.64 -3.50 -7.15
C ASN A 66 6.44 -2.12 -6.49
N ASP A 67 5.73 -2.07 -5.37
CA ASP A 67 5.45 -0.89 -4.57
C ASP A 67 6.73 -0.16 -4.13
N GLY A 68 7.78 -0.92 -3.79
CA GLY A 68 9.10 -0.37 -3.44
C GLY A 68 9.83 0.33 -4.59
N ASN A 69 9.31 0.24 -5.82
CA ASN A 69 9.81 0.96 -6.99
C ASN A 69 8.63 1.52 -7.80
N CYS A 70 7.87 2.44 -7.21
CA CYS A 70 6.68 3.04 -7.82
C CYS A 70 6.88 4.53 -8.20
N ASN A 71 8.12 5.02 -8.20
CA ASN A 71 8.47 6.44 -8.39
C ASN A 71 8.70 6.85 -9.86
N PHE A 72 7.91 6.30 -10.78
CA PHE A 72 8.03 6.60 -12.21
C PHE A 72 6.66 6.80 -12.84
N GLN A 73 6.61 7.57 -13.92
CA GLN A 73 5.36 7.80 -14.64
C GLN A 73 4.81 6.45 -15.15
N PRO A 74 3.63 6.01 -14.70
CA PRO A 74 3.05 4.75 -15.13
C PRO A 74 2.65 4.83 -16.60
N SER A 75 2.78 3.70 -17.30
CA SER A 75 2.44 3.57 -18.72
C SER A 75 1.24 2.67 -18.94
N GLY A 76 0.50 2.91 -20.02
CA GLY A 76 -0.53 2.03 -20.54
C GLY A 76 -1.56 1.59 -19.49
N ASP A 77 -1.61 0.28 -19.25
CA ASP A 77 -2.62 -0.38 -18.42
C ASP A 77 -2.42 -0.25 -16.90
N ASN A 78 -1.36 0.45 -16.46
CA ASN A 78 -1.05 0.61 -15.04
C ASN A 78 -1.54 1.94 -14.46
N ILE A 79 -2.29 2.73 -15.23
CA ILE A 79 -2.90 3.97 -14.78
C ILE A 79 -4.37 3.99 -15.14
N CYS A 80 -5.18 4.54 -14.25
CA CYS A 80 -6.58 4.79 -14.48
C CYS A 80 -6.95 6.19 -13.98
N THR A 81 -7.57 7.01 -14.82
CA THR A 81 -7.84 8.42 -14.51
C THR A 81 -9.20 8.60 -13.86
N MET A 82 -9.22 9.20 -12.67
CA MET A 82 -10.44 9.48 -11.90
C MET A 82 -10.94 10.92 -12.06
N GLY A 83 -10.01 11.87 -12.17
CA GLY A 83 -10.32 13.29 -12.30
C GLY A 83 -9.51 13.94 -13.42
N GLN A 84 -10.17 14.72 -14.27
CA GLN A 84 -9.54 15.54 -15.30
C GLN A 84 -9.96 16.99 -15.09
N ASN A 85 -8.98 17.88 -14.93
CA ASN A 85 -9.16 19.29 -14.58
C ASN A 85 -9.56 19.59 -13.13
N PHE A 86 -9.54 18.59 -12.25
CA PHE A 86 -9.78 18.73 -10.82
C PHE A 86 -9.12 17.59 -10.05
N TRP A 87 -8.95 17.77 -8.74
CA TRP A 87 -8.62 16.66 -7.85
C TRP A 87 -9.87 15.93 -7.44
N PHE A 88 -9.89 14.64 -7.71
CA PHE A 88 -10.94 13.74 -7.32
C PHE A 88 -10.97 13.59 -5.79
N GLN A 89 -12.17 13.50 -5.22
CA GLN A 89 -12.36 13.26 -3.80
C GLN A 89 -12.22 11.76 -3.54
N TRP A 90 -11.23 11.36 -2.74
CA TRP A 90 -10.94 9.95 -2.46
C TRP A 90 -11.73 9.39 -1.27
N GLU A 91 -12.13 10.28 -0.37
CA GLU A 91 -12.61 9.95 0.97
C GLU A 91 -14.14 9.93 1.07
N GLY A 92 -14.65 9.05 1.93
CA GLY A 92 -16.01 9.05 2.44
C GLY A 92 -17.01 8.24 1.62
N GLN A 93 -16.63 7.65 0.49
CA GLN A 93 -17.50 6.83 -0.37
C GLN A 93 -16.73 5.64 -0.96
N ALA A 94 -17.45 4.56 -1.28
CA ALA A 94 -16.88 3.43 -2.02
C ALA A 94 -16.71 3.80 -3.48
N GLN A 95 -15.54 3.52 -4.04
CA GLN A 95 -15.10 4.00 -5.35
C GLN A 95 -14.35 2.88 -6.09
N ALA A 96 -14.17 3.05 -7.41
CA ALA A 96 -13.45 2.08 -8.21
C ALA A 96 -12.91 2.69 -9.50
N CYS A 97 -11.83 2.12 -10.01
CA CYS A 97 -11.19 2.46 -11.27
C CYS A 97 -11.01 1.19 -12.11
N THR A 98 -11.29 1.27 -13.40
CA THR A 98 -11.06 0.17 -14.35
C THR A 98 -9.92 0.56 -15.28
N PHE A 99 -8.83 -0.18 -15.19
CA PHE A 99 -7.66 -0.01 -16.04
C PHE A 99 -7.99 -0.42 -17.48
N SER A 100 -7.20 0.05 -18.46
CA SER A 100 -7.41 -0.30 -19.87
C SER A 100 -7.22 -1.80 -20.18
N SER A 101 -6.52 -2.54 -19.31
CA SER A 101 -6.47 -4.01 -19.35
C SER A 101 -7.80 -4.70 -19.00
N GLY A 102 -8.78 -3.97 -18.47
CA GLY A 102 -10.04 -4.49 -17.95
C GLY A 102 -9.99 -4.90 -16.48
N ALA A 103 -8.82 -4.84 -15.84
CA ALA A 103 -8.71 -5.02 -14.40
C ALA A 103 -9.46 -3.90 -13.67
N ARG A 104 -10.21 -4.24 -12.62
CA ARG A 104 -10.94 -3.27 -11.80
C ARG A 104 -10.44 -3.31 -10.37
N PHE A 105 -10.03 -2.17 -9.86
CA PHE A 105 -9.69 -1.97 -8.46
C PHE A 105 -10.78 -1.12 -7.80
N SER A 106 -11.28 -1.56 -6.66
CA SER A 106 -12.30 -0.88 -5.87
C SER A 106 -11.76 -0.61 -4.46
N TRP A 107 -12.14 0.50 -3.85
CA TRP A 107 -11.67 0.89 -2.53
C TRP A 107 -12.72 1.68 -1.76
N PHE A 108 -12.46 1.83 -0.47
CA PHE A 108 -13.11 2.78 0.42
C PHE A 108 -12.04 3.42 1.30
N VAL A 109 -12.05 4.75 1.41
CA VAL A 109 -11.22 5.51 2.35
C VAL A 109 -12.15 6.27 3.29
N ASN A 110 -11.88 6.21 4.60
CA ASN A 110 -12.66 6.89 5.63
C ASN A 110 -12.75 8.40 5.36
N GLY A 111 -13.89 9.01 5.65
CA GLY A 111 -14.14 10.44 5.40
C GLY A 111 -13.20 11.38 6.16
N ASP A 112 -12.63 10.93 7.28
CA ASP A 112 -11.70 11.67 8.13
C ASP A 112 -10.22 11.31 7.87
N ALA A 113 -9.93 10.52 6.82
CA ALA A 113 -8.60 9.97 6.57
C ALA A 113 -7.51 11.05 6.50
N GLN A 114 -7.79 12.24 5.96
CA GLN A 114 -6.81 13.34 5.91
C GLN A 114 -6.39 13.85 7.29
N SER A 115 -7.23 13.69 8.31
CA SER A 115 -6.92 14.09 9.69
C SER A 115 -6.05 13.08 10.44
N GLN A 116 -5.96 11.85 9.93
CA GLN A 116 -5.17 10.79 10.55
C GLN A 116 -3.66 11.04 10.33
N PRO A 117 -2.78 10.53 11.21
CA PRO A 117 -1.34 10.54 10.97
C PRO A 117 -0.97 9.82 9.66
N ASN A 118 0.18 10.18 9.07
CA ASN A 118 0.70 9.47 7.90
C ASN A 118 0.96 7.99 8.25
N PHE A 119 0.82 7.12 7.25
CA PHE A 119 1.00 5.67 7.31
C PHE A 119 -0.02 4.94 8.20
N GLN A 120 -1.07 5.63 8.65
CA GLN A 120 -2.19 4.99 9.36
C GLN A 120 -3.12 4.29 8.37
N HIS A 121 -3.68 3.17 8.83
CA HIS A 121 -4.76 2.49 8.11
C HIS A 121 -5.99 3.40 8.09
N VAL A 122 -6.55 3.61 6.89
CA VAL A 122 -7.65 4.56 6.66
C VAL A 122 -8.72 3.99 5.74
N GLY A 123 -8.59 2.75 5.31
CA GLY A 123 -9.49 2.17 4.32
C GLY A 123 -9.02 0.82 3.81
N ASP A 124 -9.82 0.22 2.95
CA ASP A 124 -9.54 -1.08 2.37
C ASP A 124 -9.89 -1.05 0.88
N GLY A 125 -9.20 -1.88 0.10
CA GLY A 125 -9.42 -1.97 -1.33
C GLY A 125 -9.15 -3.37 -1.86
N GLY A 126 -9.42 -3.56 -3.15
CA GLY A 126 -9.22 -4.85 -3.77
C GLY A 126 -9.74 -4.97 -5.18
N ASN A 127 -9.46 -6.12 -5.74
CA ASN A 127 -10.00 -6.60 -7.00
C ASN A 127 -10.57 -8.01 -6.77
N GLN A 128 -11.02 -8.67 -7.84
CA GLN A 128 -11.57 -10.02 -7.77
C GLN A 128 -10.58 -11.11 -7.33
N PHE A 129 -9.28 -10.79 -7.26
CA PHE A 129 -8.21 -11.74 -6.94
C PHE A 129 -7.61 -11.52 -5.55
N ARG A 130 -7.61 -10.27 -5.06
CA ARG A 130 -6.90 -9.89 -3.85
C ARG A 130 -7.52 -8.68 -3.15
N ALA A 131 -7.45 -8.71 -1.82
CA ALA A 131 -7.69 -7.57 -0.94
C ALA A 131 -6.38 -6.88 -0.54
N TYR A 132 -6.46 -5.58 -0.33
CA TYR A 132 -5.35 -4.68 0.01
C TYR A 132 -5.78 -3.81 1.19
N ALA A 133 -4.85 -3.57 2.13
CA ALA A 133 -5.05 -2.63 3.20
C ALA A 133 -4.65 -1.23 2.73
N GLY A 134 -5.51 -0.24 2.97
CA GLY A 134 -5.32 1.15 2.54
C GLY A 134 -4.75 2.03 3.65
N PHE A 135 -3.74 2.82 3.30
CA PHE A 135 -3.02 3.68 4.23
C PHE A 135 -2.93 5.11 3.71
N LYS A 136 -2.93 6.08 4.63
CA LYS A 136 -2.60 7.47 4.30
C LYS A 136 -1.13 7.57 3.96
N ASP A 137 -0.81 8.21 2.84
CA ASP A 137 0.56 8.51 2.47
C ASP A 137 1.00 9.88 2.99
N ASP A 138 2.29 10.17 2.92
CA ASP A 138 2.89 11.43 3.35
C ASP A 138 2.86 12.54 2.29
N LYS A 139 2.26 12.28 1.12
CA LYS A 139 2.14 13.22 -0.01
C LYS A 139 3.46 13.55 -0.69
N HIS A 140 4.47 12.68 -0.55
CA HIS A 140 5.68 12.79 -1.36
C HIS A 140 5.36 12.81 -2.86
N THR A 141 6.22 13.47 -3.62
CA THR A 141 6.18 13.39 -5.09
C THR A 141 6.53 11.97 -5.49
N MET A 142 5.60 11.32 -6.18
CA MET A 142 5.74 9.98 -6.70
C MET A 142 6.33 10.00 -8.11
N PHE A 143 5.81 10.85 -9.00
CA PHE A 143 6.36 11.07 -10.34
C PHE A 143 5.99 12.46 -10.87
N SER A 144 6.52 12.82 -12.04
CA SER A 144 6.12 14.03 -12.78
C SER A 144 5.34 13.66 -14.03
N LEU A 145 4.29 14.42 -14.36
CA LEU A 145 3.57 14.32 -15.63
C LEU A 145 3.75 15.64 -16.38
N GLY A 146 4.64 15.63 -17.37
CA GLY A 146 5.14 16.88 -17.97
C GLY A 146 5.84 17.75 -16.91
N ASN A 147 5.35 18.98 -16.74
CA ASN A 147 5.85 19.91 -15.72
C ASN A 147 5.07 19.84 -14.39
N GLY A 148 3.99 19.04 -14.33
CA GLY A 148 3.19 18.86 -13.11
C GLY A 148 3.79 17.80 -12.20
N GLN A 149 3.74 18.03 -10.89
CA GLN A 149 4.14 17.06 -9.86
C GLN A 149 2.94 16.19 -9.48
N CYS A 150 3.14 14.89 -9.32
CA CYS A 150 2.12 13.95 -8.92
C CYS A 150 2.44 13.36 -7.56
N HIS A 151 1.52 13.54 -6.61
CA HIS A 151 1.68 13.21 -5.21
C HIS A 151 0.87 11.98 -4.84
N SER A 152 1.51 11.01 -4.18
CA SER A 152 0.80 9.86 -3.61
C SER A 152 0.01 10.30 -2.39
N ILE A 153 -1.31 10.15 -2.40
CA ILE A 153 -2.19 10.57 -1.29
C ILE A 153 -2.51 9.39 -0.39
N TYR A 154 -2.75 8.23 -0.99
CA TYR A 154 -3.05 6.97 -0.33
C TYR A 154 -2.37 5.83 -1.09
N TYR A 155 -2.01 4.77 -0.38
CA TYR A 155 -1.47 3.55 -0.96
C TYR A 155 -2.15 2.30 -0.39
N PHE A 156 -2.22 1.25 -1.21
CA PHE A 156 -2.91 0.00 -0.92
C PHE A 156 -1.97 -1.17 -1.18
N VAL A 157 -1.73 -1.99 -0.16
CA VAL A 157 -0.72 -3.08 -0.15
C VAL A 157 -1.21 -4.31 0.62
#